data_AF-A0A5B7CMS8-F1
#
_entry.id   AF-A0A5B7CMS8-F1
#
_cell.length_a   1.000
_cell.length_b   1.000
_cell.length_c   1.000
_cell.angle_alpha   90.00
_cell.angle_beta   90.00
_cell.angle_gamma   90.00
#
_symmetry.space_group_name_H-M   'P 1'
#
loop_
_entity.id
_entity.type
_entity.pdbx_description
1 polymer ?
#
loop_
_entity_poly.entity_id
_entity_poly.type
_entity_poly.pdbx_seq_one_letter_code
_entity_poly.pdbx_strand_id
1 'polypeptide(L)' 'MTESKHTPSCENQRYTETPVGLRKLTEDIMDKDFSGFRDERDSMRRLINAERKGREVMTD' A
#
# COMPACT_ATOMS: atom_id res chain seq x y z
N MET A 1 -0.91 30.06 -16.67
CA MET A 1 -0.64 29.29 -15.44
C MET A 1 -0.96 27.85 -15.76
N THR A 2 0.03 27.08 -16.24
CA THR A 2 -0.20 25.72 -16.75
C THR A 2 0.32 24.75 -15.70
N GLU A 3 -0.57 23.92 -15.16
CA GLU A 3 -0.23 22.86 -14.22
C GLU A 3 0.81 21.91 -14.83
N SER A 4 1.94 21.75 -14.16
CA SER A 4 2.87 20.66 -14.43
C SER A 4 2.30 19.39 -13.77
N LYS A 5 1.71 18.50 -14.56
CA LYS A 5 1.47 17.12 -14.13
C LYS A 5 2.81 16.39 -14.13
N HIS A 6 3.56 16.51 -13.03
CA HIS A 6 4.73 15.70 -12.83
C HIS A 6 4.30 14.26 -12.49
N THR A 7 3.98 13.48 -13.52
CA THR A 7 4.16 12.03 -13.45
C THR A 7 5.66 11.77 -13.42
N PRO A 8 6.20 11.10 -12.38
CA PRO A 8 7.61 10.75 -12.37
C PRO A 8 7.88 9.84 -13.57
N SER A 9 8.73 10.31 -14.48
CA SER A 9 9.18 9.57 -15.65
C SER A 9 9.82 8.25 -15.20
N CYS A 10 9.35 7.15 -15.75
CA CYS A 10 9.85 5.79 -15.55
C CYS A 10 11.26 5.58 -16.15
N GLU A 11 11.99 6.65 -16.51
CA GLU A 11 13.28 6.58 -17.21
C GLU A 11 14.39 5.84 -16.46
N ASN A 12 14.29 5.69 -15.13
CA ASN A 12 15.32 5.05 -14.32
C ASN A 12 14.88 3.75 -13.62
N GLN A 13 13.64 3.30 -13.81
CA GLN A 13 13.22 2.00 -13.31
C GLN A 13 13.73 0.91 -14.24
N ARG A 14 14.88 0.34 -13.88
CA ARG A 14 15.31 -0.94 -14.45
C ARG A 14 14.34 -2.00 -13.95
N TYR A 15 13.26 -2.24 -14.70
CA TYR A 15 12.38 -3.38 -14.47
C TYR A 15 13.20 -4.64 -14.75
N THR A 16 13.84 -5.17 -13.70
CA THR A 16 14.41 -6.51 -13.78
C THR A 16 13.25 -7.49 -13.77
N GLU A 17 13.09 -8.23 -14.87
CA GLU A 17 12.13 -9.30 -14.94
C GLU A 17 12.51 -10.37 -13.90
N THR A 18 11.86 -10.32 -12.74
CA THR A 18 12.11 -11.28 -11.67
C THR A 18 11.70 -12.67 -12.18
N PRO A 19 12.62 -13.64 -12.23
CA PRO A 19 12.33 -15.01 -12.64
C PRO A 19 11.13 -15.56 -11.85
N VAL A 20 10.25 -16.32 -12.51
CA VAL A 20 8.98 -16.80 -11.93
C VAL A 20 9.19 -17.56 -10.61
N GLY A 21 10.28 -18.32 -10.47
CA GLY A 21 10.63 -19.01 -9.22
C GLY A 21 11.01 -18.07 -8.08
N LEU A 22 11.65 -16.93 -8.38
CA LEU A 22 12.01 -15.91 -7.40
C LEU A 22 10.83 -15.03 -7.02
N ARG A 23 9.86 -14.83 -7.93
CA ARG A 23 8.61 -14.14 -7.59
C ARG A 23 7.84 -14.85 -6.48
N LYS A 24 7.67 -16.17 -6.60
CA LYS A 24 7.03 -16.99 -5.55
C LYS A 24 7.80 -16.92 -4.24
N LEU A 25 9.13 -17.00 -4.29
CA LEU A 25 9.97 -16.88 -3.11
C LEU A 25 9.79 -15.51 -2.41
N THR A 26 9.74 -14.41 -3.17
CA THR A 26 9.48 -13.08 -2.61
C THR A 26 8.09 -13.00 -1.99
N GLU A 27 7.08 -13.57 -2.65
CA GLU A 27 5.69 -13.57 -2.15
C GLU A 27 5.54 -14.42 -0.88
N ASP A 28 6.16 -15.60 -0.84
CA ASP A 28 6.17 -16.51 0.31
C ASP A 28 6.93 -15.92 1.51
N ILE A 29 8.08 -15.26 1.27
CA ILE A 29 8.84 -14.57 2.31
C ILE A 29 8.06 -13.35 2.82
N MET A 30 7.48 -12.56 1.92
CA MET A 30 6.66 -11.41 2.32
C MET A 30 5.43 -11.83 3.12
N ASP A 31 4.75 -12.89 2.72
CA ASP A 31 3.55 -13.34 3.43
C ASP A 31 3.88 -13.94 4.79
N LYS A 32 5.02 -14.65 4.93
CA LYS A 32 5.47 -15.15 6.24
C LYS A 32 5.99 -14.06 7.16
N ASP A 33 6.93 -13.25 6.70
CA ASP A 33 7.64 -12.27 7.54
C ASP A 33 6.78 -11.04 7.85
N PHE A 34 5.78 -10.74 7.01
CA PHE A 34 4.89 -9.58 7.17
C PHE A 34 3.43 -9.97 7.43
N SER A 35 3.14 -11.24 7.72
CA SER A 35 1.80 -11.71 8.13
C SER A 35 1.20 -10.84 9.24
N GLY A 36 1.97 -10.52 10.28
CA GLY A 36 1.54 -9.64 11.37
C GLY A 36 1.29 -8.18 10.95
N PHE A 37 2.00 -7.69 9.93
CA PHE A 37 1.80 -6.35 9.39
C PHE A 37 0.52 -6.21 8.57
N ARG A 38 -0.01 -7.30 7.99
CA ARG A 38 -1.28 -7.28 7.27
C ARG A 38 -2.45 -7.03 8.22
N ASP A 39 -2.44 -7.72 9.37
CA ASP A 39 -3.42 -7.50 10.44
C ASP A 39 -3.30 -6.10 11.05
N GLU A 40 -2.07 -5.59 11.24
CA GLU A 40 -1.85 -4.25 11.78
C GLU A 40 -2.29 -3.15 10.80
N ARG A 41 -2.07 -3.34 9.49
CA ARG A 41 -2.61 -2.45 8.45
C ARG A 41 -4.13 -2.45 8.40
N ASP A 42 -4.75 -3.62 8.50
CA ASP A 42 -6.22 -3.73 8.56
C ASP A 42 -6.77 -3.13 9.86
N SER A 43 -6.07 -3.28 10.98
CA SER A 43 -6.41 -2.65 12.26
C SER A 43 -6.35 -1.12 12.18
N MET A 44 -5.26 -0.55 11.63
CA MET A 44 -5.14 0.89 11.41
C MET A 44 -6.22 1.41 10.46
N ARG A 45 -6.53 0.66 9.39
CA ARG A 45 -7.60 1.02 8.46
C ARG A 45 -8.97 1.02 9.13
N ARG A 46 -9.25 0.06 10.01
CA ARG A 46 -10.49 0.02 10.83
C ARG A 46 -10.56 1.20 11.79
N LEU A 47 -9.45 1.55 12.45
CA LEU A 47 -9.37 2.69 13.35
C LEU A 47 -9.66 4.02 12.65
N ILE A 48 -9.03 4.26 11.49
CA ILE A 48 -9.26 5.46 10.67
C ILE A 48 -10.72 5.54 10.20
N ASN A 49 -11.29 4.40 9.78
CA ASN A 49 -12.70 4.36 9.37
C ASN A 49 -13.67 4.64 10.54
N ALA A 50 -13.38 4.11 11.74
CA ALA A 50 -14.17 4.38 12.94
C ALA A 50 -14.11 5.86 13.36
N GLU A 51 -12.92 6.45 13.31
CA GLU A 51 -12.70 7.87 13.59
C GLU A 51 -13.46 8.77 12.59
N ARG A 52 -13.37 8.47 11.29
CA ARG A 52 -14.11 9.20 10.25
C ARG A 52 -15.63 9.12 10.45
N LYS A 53 -16.15 7.95 10.82
CA LYS A 53 -17.58 7.75 11.09
C LYS A 53 -18.05 8.49 12.35
N GLY A 54 -17.20 8.59 13.38
CA GLY A 54 -17.49 9.38 14.57
C GLY A 54 -17.58 10.88 14.30
N ARG A 55 -16.74 11.39 13.39
CA ARG A 55 -16.80 12.81 12.97
C ARG A 55 -18.06 13.14 12.18
N GLU A 56 -18.58 12.21 11.38
CA GLU A 56 -19.82 12.37 10.62
C GLU A 56 -21.06 12.48 11.53
N VAL A 57 -21.10 11.68 12.61
CA VAL A 57 -22.19 11.68 13.61
C VAL A 57 -22.21 12.94 14.50
N MET A 58 -21.08 13.63 14.67
CA MET A 58 -21.01 14.86 15.48
C MET A 58 -21.38 16.13 14.71
N THR A 59 -21.67 16.03 13.41
CA THR A 59 -22.02 17.15 12.52
C THR A 59 -23.49 17.15 12.07
N ASP A 60 -24.31 16.23 12.57
CA ASP A 60 -25.78 16.19 12.44
C ASP A 60 -26.44 16.72 13.72
#